data_AF-A0AB32VBY4-F1
#
_entry.id   AF-A0AB32VBY4-F1
#
_cell.length_a   1.000
_cell.length_b   1.000
_cell.length_c   1.000
_cell.angle_alpha   90.00
_cell.angle_beta   90.00
_cell.angle_gamma   90.00
#
_symmetry.space_group_name_H-M   'P 1'
#
loop_
_entity.id
_entity.type
_entity.pdbx_description
1 polymer ?
#
loop_
_entity_poly.entity_id
_entity_poly.type
_entity_poly.pdbx_seq_one_letter_code
_entity_poly.pdbx_strand_id
1 'polypeptide(L)'
;MDKLRQIANAYYELAPKNIQKEAQKFFNEIDFNGDGHIELEEFLEFMKQKPCDAYRSSNLFKELCAGNDAKKLGFMDVMTLYYIVQSGRPFCNGCDEFIKDIYFCCVECFHSSTKYCLCLQCYKAKKYRSHPHRQFLDNFSLLEANRRTALNGVKFPNQGSSLRMYDVEDDGENSGAIVPVVLNKIKKKKREKIKAALKSFEKAPHAGGAVETIPVCRIQ
;
A
#
# COMPACT_ATOMS: atom_id res chain seq x y z
N MET A 1 -0.02 0.82 -15.54
CA MET A 1 -0.66 -0.29 -14.79
C MET A 1 -0.02 -1.62 -15.16
N ASP A 2 0.29 -1.85 -16.42
CA ASP A 2 0.82 -3.13 -16.93
C ASP A 2 2.02 -3.68 -16.16
N LYS A 3 3.03 -2.86 -15.85
CA LYS A 3 4.16 -3.29 -15.00
C LYS A 3 3.72 -3.80 -13.63
N LEU A 4 2.73 -3.15 -12.99
CA LEU A 4 2.20 -3.59 -11.70
C LEU A 4 1.45 -4.92 -11.82
N ARG A 5 0.75 -5.15 -12.94
CA ARG A 5 0.11 -6.43 -13.24
C ARG A 5 1.11 -7.54 -13.42
N GLN A 6 2.17 -7.28 -14.18
CA GLN A 6 3.25 -8.25 -14.39
C GLN A 6 3.92 -8.62 -13.06
N ILE A 7 4.18 -7.63 -12.20
CA ILE A 7 4.73 -7.87 -10.85
C ILE A 7 3.75 -8.70 -10.01
N ALA A 8 2.47 -8.34 -9.98
CA ALA A 8 1.46 -9.08 -9.24
C ALA A 8 1.31 -10.53 -9.76
N ASN A 9 1.35 -10.72 -11.08
CA ASN A 9 1.32 -12.04 -11.71
C ASN A 9 2.55 -12.89 -11.31
N ALA A 10 3.74 -12.30 -11.37
CA ALA A 10 4.96 -12.99 -10.96
C ALA A 10 4.89 -13.43 -9.47
N TYR A 11 4.41 -12.57 -8.58
CA TYR A 11 4.19 -12.95 -7.18
C TYR A 11 3.16 -14.07 -7.03
N TYR A 12 2.07 -14.04 -7.79
CA TYR A 12 1.02 -15.05 -7.75
C TYR A 12 1.49 -16.42 -8.28
N GLU A 13 2.19 -16.44 -9.42
CA GLU A 13 2.70 -17.67 -10.04
C GLU A 13 3.72 -18.39 -9.14
N LEU A 14 4.56 -17.62 -8.44
CA LEU A 14 5.54 -18.14 -7.49
C LEU A 14 4.92 -18.47 -6.12
N ALA A 15 3.68 -18.05 -5.85
CA ALA A 15 3.02 -18.33 -4.59
C ALA A 15 2.74 -19.83 -4.43
N PRO A 16 2.80 -20.40 -3.22
CA PRO A 16 2.52 -21.80 -3.00
C PRO A 16 1.02 -22.04 -3.19
N LYS A 17 0.64 -23.27 -3.54
CA LYS A 17 -0.74 -23.62 -3.93
C LYS A 17 -1.81 -23.23 -2.90
N ASN A 18 -1.50 -23.26 -1.61
CA ASN A 18 -2.44 -22.81 -0.58
C ASN A 18 -2.74 -21.31 -0.70
N ILE A 19 -1.75 -20.49 -1.02
CA ILE A 19 -1.91 -19.04 -1.16
C ILE A 19 -2.64 -18.70 -2.45
N GLN A 20 -2.37 -19.42 -3.54
CA GLN A 20 -3.15 -19.28 -4.78
C GLN A 20 -4.64 -19.62 -4.55
N LYS A 21 -4.93 -20.66 -3.73
CA LYS A 21 -6.30 -20.99 -3.33
C LYS A 21 -6.94 -19.90 -2.46
N GLU A 22 -6.18 -19.28 -1.56
CA GLU A 22 -6.68 -18.17 -0.76
C GLU A 22 -6.94 -16.92 -1.60
N ALA A 23 -6.09 -16.62 -2.57
CA ALA A 23 -6.30 -15.57 -3.55
C ALA A 23 -7.61 -15.78 -4.34
N GLN A 24 -7.87 -17.02 -4.77
CA GLN A 24 -9.14 -17.36 -5.44
C GLN A 24 -10.34 -17.17 -4.51
N LYS A 25 -10.24 -17.62 -3.26
CA LYS A 25 -11.32 -17.40 -2.26
C LYS A 25 -11.56 -15.91 -2.05
N PHE A 26 -10.49 -15.12 -1.93
CA PHE A 26 -10.57 -13.68 -1.77
C PHE A 26 -11.26 -13.02 -2.96
N PHE A 27 -10.93 -13.41 -4.19
CA PHE A 27 -11.63 -12.92 -5.38
C PHE A 27 -13.13 -13.25 -5.34
N ASN A 28 -13.47 -14.50 -5.06
CA ASN A 28 -14.86 -14.96 -4.98
C ASN A 28 -15.66 -14.30 -3.85
N GLU A 29 -14.99 -13.69 -2.86
CA GLU A 29 -15.66 -12.93 -1.79
C GLU A 29 -16.01 -11.50 -2.19
N ILE A 30 -15.31 -10.95 -3.19
CA ILE A 30 -15.61 -9.62 -3.74
C ILE A 30 -16.65 -9.76 -4.86
N ASP A 31 -16.56 -10.84 -5.66
CA ASP A 31 -17.51 -11.20 -6.71
C ASP A 31 -18.82 -11.69 -6.08
N PHE A 32 -19.71 -10.76 -5.72
CA PHE A 32 -20.91 -11.08 -4.95
C PHE A 32 -21.98 -11.77 -5.80
N ASN A 33 -22.03 -11.45 -7.10
CA ASN A 33 -23.00 -12.02 -8.04
C ASN A 33 -22.49 -13.33 -8.68
N GLY A 34 -21.19 -13.62 -8.60
CA GLY A 34 -20.57 -14.84 -9.11
C GLY A 34 -20.42 -14.84 -10.64
N ASP A 35 -20.36 -13.67 -11.28
CA ASP A 35 -20.24 -13.53 -12.74
C ASP A 35 -18.79 -13.63 -13.24
N GLY A 36 -17.83 -13.86 -12.32
CA GLY A 36 -16.41 -13.97 -12.60
C GLY A 36 -15.69 -12.64 -12.77
N HIS A 37 -16.37 -11.52 -12.53
CA HIS A 37 -15.84 -10.17 -12.67
C HIS A 37 -16.31 -9.29 -11.50
N ILE A 38 -15.55 -8.25 -11.18
CA ILE A 38 -15.92 -7.28 -10.15
C ILE A 38 -16.39 -5.99 -10.81
N GLU A 39 -17.62 -5.60 -10.52
CA GLU A 39 -18.18 -4.31 -10.92
C GLU A 39 -17.74 -3.18 -9.97
N LEU A 40 -17.92 -1.92 -10.39
CA LEU A 40 -17.50 -0.77 -9.58
C LEU A 40 -18.22 -0.76 -8.21
N GLU A 41 -19.49 -1.11 -8.18
CA GLU A 41 -20.30 -1.18 -6.98
C GLU A 41 -19.75 -2.20 -5.98
N GLU A 42 -19.40 -3.40 -6.46
CA GLU A 42 -18.82 -4.47 -5.65
C GLU A 42 -17.44 -4.07 -5.11
N PHE A 43 -16.61 -3.49 -5.96
CA PHE A 43 -15.31 -2.92 -5.57
C PHE A 43 -15.47 -1.85 -4.48
N LEU A 44 -16.37 -0.87 -4.66
CA LEU A 44 -16.57 0.19 -3.69
C LEU A 44 -17.14 -0.33 -2.37
N GLU A 45 -18.03 -1.32 -2.41
CA GLU A 45 -18.56 -1.95 -1.20
C GLU A 45 -17.50 -2.78 -0.45
N PHE A 46 -16.58 -3.42 -1.18
CA PHE A 46 -15.42 -4.06 -0.57
C PHE A 46 -14.48 -3.04 0.06
N MET A 47 -14.15 -1.95 -0.64
CA MET A 47 -13.22 -0.92 -0.16
C MET A 47 -13.76 -0.14 1.04
N LYS A 48 -15.07 0.05 1.16
CA LYS A 48 -15.71 0.61 2.39
C LYS A 48 -15.39 -0.16 3.66
N GLN A 49 -15.07 -1.44 3.55
CA GLN A 49 -14.80 -2.29 4.71
C GLN A 49 -13.33 -2.20 5.15
N LYS A 50 -12.50 -1.46 4.42
CA LYS A 50 -11.08 -1.32 4.64
C LYS A 50 -10.77 0.06 5.23
N PRO A 51 -9.80 0.15 6.15
CA PRO A 51 -9.31 1.44 6.65
C PRO A 51 -8.46 2.20 5.60
N CYS A 52 -8.37 1.68 4.37
CA CYS A 52 -7.51 2.20 3.30
C CYS A 52 -8.32 3.10 2.35
N ASP A 53 -8.94 4.16 2.89
CA ASP A 53 -9.87 5.03 2.15
C ASP A 53 -9.24 5.65 0.89
N ALA A 54 -7.94 5.92 0.90
CA ALA A 54 -7.22 6.47 -0.26
C ALA A 54 -7.37 5.59 -1.53
N TYR A 55 -7.46 4.27 -1.36
CA TYR A 55 -7.59 3.33 -2.48
C TYR A 55 -9.05 3.17 -2.95
N ARG A 56 -10.02 3.76 -2.25
CA ARG A 56 -11.43 3.82 -2.67
C ARG A 56 -11.61 4.92 -3.73
N SER A 57 -10.86 4.81 -4.81
CA SER A 57 -10.84 5.78 -5.91
C SER A 57 -11.46 5.18 -7.17
N SER A 58 -12.45 5.88 -7.75
CA SER A 58 -13.01 5.52 -9.05
C SER A 58 -11.96 5.60 -10.16
N ASN A 59 -10.98 6.52 -10.04
CA ASN A 59 -9.88 6.60 -11.01
C ASN A 59 -8.97 5.38 -10.91
N LEU A 60 -8.62 4.93 -9.69
CA LEU A 60 -7.84 3.69 -9.52
C LEU A 60 -8.61 2.48 -10.10
N PHE A 61 -9.93 2.39 -9.89
CA PHE A 61 -10.74 1.35 -10.51
C PHE A 61 -10.64 1.36 -12.03
N LYS A 62 -10.81 2.54 -12.67
CA LYS A 62 -10.69 2.69 -14.12
C LYS A 62 -9.30 2.30 -14.62
N GLU A 63 -8.24 2.67 -13.89
CA GLU A 63 -6.88 2.26 -14.22
C GLU A 63 -6.70 0.74 -14.13
N LEU A 64 -7.33 0.09 -13.15
CA LEU A 64 -7.36 -1.37 -13.02
C LEU A 64 -8.26 -2.05 -14.06
N CYS A 65 -9.24 -1.38 -14.65
CA CYS A 65 -9.99 -1.91 -15.80
C CYS A 65 -9.21 -1.79 -17.11
N ALA A 66 -8.41 -0.73 -17.28
CA ALA A 66 -7.77 -0.40 -18.56
C ALA A 66 -6.83 -1.47 -19.15
N GLY A 67 -6.56 -2.57 -18.44
CA GLY A 67 -5.80 -3.71 -18.94
C GLY A 67 -6.66 -4.81 -19.56
N ASN A 68 -7.98 -4.67 -19.57
CA ASN A 68 -8.92 -5.57 -20.21
C ASN A 68 -9.93 -4.73 -21.03
N ASP A 69 -10.53 -5.29 -22.08
CA ASP A 69 -11.57 -4.60 -22.86
C ASP A 69 -12.90 -4.44 -22.08
N ALA A 70 -12.92 -4.86 -20.81
CA ALA A 70 -14.10 -4.87 -19.96
C ALA A 70 -14.11 -3.64 -19.03
N LYS A 71 -15.31 -3.14 -18.74
CA LYS A 71 -15.51 -2.12 -17.68
C LYS A 71 -15.54 -2.76 -16.27
N LYS A 72 -14.92 -3.94 -16.11
CA LYS A 72 -14.98 -4.79 -14.91
C LYS A 72 -13.59 -5.33 -14.57
N LEU A 73 -13.36 -5.70 -13.32
CA LEU A 73 -12.08 -6.28 -12.89
C LEU A 73 -12.15 -7.81 -12.93
N GLY A 74 -11.24 -8.44 -13.66
CA GLY A 74 -10.99 -9.88 -13.56
C GLY A 74 -10.07 -10.24 -12.39
N PHE A 75 -9.80 -11.53 -12.26
CA PHE A 75 -8.98 -12.08 -11.17
C PHE A 75 -7.62 -11.37 -11.00
N MET A 76 -6.87 -11.20 -12.09
CA MET A 76 -5.54 -10.59 -12.02
C MET A 76 -5.57 -9.08 -11.76
N ASP A 77 -6.68 -8.40 -12.08
CA ASP A 77 -6.87 -7.00 -11.73
C ASP A 77 -7.01 -6.85 -10.20
N VAL A 78 -7.75 -7.75 -9.57
CA VAL A 78 -7.88 -7.82 -8.10
C VAL A 78 -6.56 -8.19 -7.43
N MET A 79 -5.78 -9.11 -8.00
CA MET A 79 -4.43 -9.42 -7.49
C MET A 79 -3.49 -8.20 -7.62
N THR A 80 -3.63 -7.43 -8.71
CA THR A 80 -2.88 -6.18 -8.90
C THR A 80 -3.24 -5.15 -7.84
N LEU A 81 -4.54 -4.96 -7.57
CA LEU A 81 -5.01 -4.10 -6.48
C LEU A 81 -4.43 -4.55 -5.13
N TYR A 82 -4.47 -5.85 -4.85
CA TYR A 82 -3.91 -6.39 -3.62
C TYR A 82 -2.42 -6.07 -3.48
N TYR A 83 -1.62 -6.31 -4.52
CA TYR A 83 -0.20 -5.94 -4.55
C TYR A 83 0.00 -4.43 -4.32
N ILE A 84 -0.81 -3.58 -4.95
CA ILE A 84 -0.76 -2.12 -4.79
C ILE A 84 -0.96 -1.71 -3.32
N VAL A 85 -1.98 -2.29 -2.66
CA VAL A 85 -2.30 -2.01 -1.26
C VAL A 85 -1.19 -2.53 -0.33
N GLN A 86 -0.72 -3.76 -0.52
CA GLN A 86 0.31 -4.37 0.35
C GLN A 86 1.69 -3.72 0.20
N SER A 87 2.06 -3.34 -1.01
CA SER A 87 3.31 -2.60 -1.24
C SER A 87 3.24 -1.16 -0.73
N GLY A 88 2.08 -0.70 -0.26
CA GLY A 88 1.90 0.62 0.34
C GLY A 88 2.15 1.77 -0.64
N ARG A 89 1.86 1.55 -1.93
CA ARG A 89 2.10 2.53 -2.99
C ARG A 89 1.26 3.79 -2.77
N PRO A 90 1.88 4.98 -2.77
CA PRO A 90 1.19 6.20 -2.37
C PRO A 90 0.29 6.76 -3.47
N PHE A 91 -0.69 7.55 -3.05
CA PHE A 91 -1.34 8.55 -3.89
C PHE A 91 -0.58 9.87 -3.76
N CYS A 92 -0.65 10.69 -4.82
CA CYS A 92 0.02 11.98 -4.83
C CYS A 92 -0.73 13.00 -3.96
N ASN A 93 -0.12 13.52 -2.90
CA ASN A 93 -0.72 14.57 -2.07
C ASN A 93 -0.93 15.92 -2.78
N GLY A 94 -0.47 16.07 -4.03
CA GLY A 94 -0.63 17.28 -4.82
C GLY A 94 -1.72 17.21 -5.89
N CYS A 95 -2.14 16.02 -6.32
CA CYS A 95 -3.17 15.85 -7.35
C CYS A 95 -4.11 14.67 -7.11
N ASP A 96 -3.98 13.98 -5.97
CA ASP A 96 -4.78 12.84 -5.53
C ASP A 96 -4.82 11.64 -6.48
N GLU A 97 -3.94 11.63 -7.49
CA GLU A 97 -3.80 10.52 -8.43
C GLU A 97 -2.88 9.43 -7.89
N PHE A 98 -3.19 8.18 -8.24
CA PHE A 98 -2.40 7.01 -7.87
C PHE A 98 -1.00 7.07 -8.52
N ILE A 99 0.06 6.88 -7.73
CA ILE A 99 1.43 6.91 -8.26
C ILE A 99 1.90 5.50 -8.63
N LYS A 100 2.00 5.26 -9.93
CA LYS A 100 2.38 3.96 -10.52
C LYS A 100 3.88 3.67 -10.51
N ASP A 101 4.70 4.70 -10.49
CA ASP A 101 6.14 4.63 -10.75
C ASP A 101 6.92 5.45 -9.70
N ILE A 102 8.08 5.99 -10.08
CA ILE A 102 8.91 6.87 -9.26
C ILE A 102 8.07 7.99 -8.64
N TYR A 103 8.18 8.12 -7.32
CA TYR A 103 7.57 9.18 -6.53
C TYR A 103 8.61 9.82 -5.62
N PHE A 104 8.36 11.05 -5.22
CA PHE A 104 9.16 11.78 -4.26
C PHE A 104 8.42 11.81 -2.94
N CYS A 105 9.03 11.37 -1.85
CA CYS A 105 8.38 11.39 -0.54
C CYS A 105 9.18 12.22 0.45
N CYS A 106 8.46 12.93 1.32
CA CYS A 106 9.05 13.61 2.46
C CYS A 106 9.72 12.56 3.35
N VAL A 107 11.01 12.78 3.67
CA VAL A 107 11.79 11.85 4.50
C VAL A 107 11.16 11.71 5.89
N GLU A 108 10.75 12.83 6.47
CA GLU A 108 10.14 12.88 7.81
C GLU A 108 8.77 12.16 7.85
N CYS A 109 7.87 12.45 6.90
CA CYS A 109 6.58 11.77 6.82
C CYS A 109 6.64 10.31 6.33
N PHE A 110 7.78 9.82 5.84
CA PHE A 110 7.86 8.44 5.36
C PHE A 110 7.67 7.42 6.49
N HIS A 111 8.10 7.78 7.69
CA HIS A 111 7.99 6.95 8.89
C HIS A 111 6.72 7.20 9.71
N SER A 112 5.91 8.20 9.33
CA SER A 112 4.65 8.50 10.01
C SER A 112 3.49 7.65 9.48
N SER A 113 2.36 7.71 10.17
CA SER A 113 1.10 7.10 9.70
C SER A 113 0.57 7.75 8.42
N THR A 114 0.97 9.00 8.13
CA THR A 114 0.51 9.81 7.01
C THR A 114 1.68 10.20 6.11
N LYS A 115 1.93 9.40 5.08
CA LYS A 115 2.96 9.70 4.08
C LYS A 115 2.60 10.96 3.29
N TYR A 116 3.60 11.80 3.03
CA TYR A 116 3.49 12.91 2.10
C TYR A 116 4.37 12.64 0.88
N CYS A 117 3.77 12.10 -0.18
CA CYS A 117 4.45 11.77 -1.41
C CYS A 117 3.83 12.48 -2.62
N LEU A 118 4.67 12.83 -3.60
CA LEU A 118 4.29 13.53 -4.82
C LEU A 118 4.72 12.74 -6.05
N CYS A 119 3.89 12.78 -7.10
CA CYS A 119 4.31 12.34 -8.43
C CYS A 119 5.37 13.31 -8.99
N LEU A 120 6.14 12.86 -9.98
CA LEU A 120 7.17 13.67 -10.63
C LEU A 120 6.66 15.05 -11.09
N GLN A 121 5.44 15.10 -11.65
CA GLN A 121 4.87 16.36 -12.14
C GLN A 121 4.57 17.35 -11.00
N CYS A 122 3.96 16.88 -9.92
CA CYS A 122 3.67 17.71 -8.75
C CYS A 122 4.95 18.14 -8.02
N TYR A 123 5.97 17.29 -8.00
CA TYR A 123 7.27 17.64 -7.46
C TYR A 123 7.96 18.73 -8.30
N LYS A 124 8.00 18.59 -9.63
CA LYS A 124 8.53 19.63 -10.54
C LYS A 124 7.78 20.96 -10.42
N ALA A 125 6.47 20.90 -10.24
CA ALA A 125 5.61 22.06 -9.98
C ALA A 125 5.76 22.64 -8.57
N LYS A 126 6.64 22.09 -7.74
CA LYS A 126 6.94 22.55 -6.37
C LYS A 126 5.71 22.56 -5.46
N LYS A 127 4.78 21.61 -5.63
CA LYS A 127 3.57 21.49 -4.79
C LYS A 127 3.88 21.17 -3.32
N TYR A 128 5.09 20.71 -3.01
CA TYR A 128 5.58 20.52 -1.64
C TYR A 128 5.82 21.84 -0.88
N ARG A 129 5.74 23.01 -1.52
CA ARG A 129 6.08 24.30 -0.86
C ARG A 129 5.22 24.61 0.36
N SER A 130 3.96 24.17 0.35
CA SER A 130 3.01 24.30 1.46
C SER A 130 3.13 23.19 2.50
N HIS A 131 3.99 22.19 2.27
CA HIS A 131 4.32 21.17 3.27
C HIS A 131 5.42 21.70 4.22
N PRO A 132 5.32 21.47 5.54
CA PRO A 132 6.26 22.00 6.52
C PRO A 132 7.70 21.49 6.33
N HIS A 133 7.86 20.21 5.98
CA HIS A 133 9.16 19.58 5.79
C HIS A 133 9.76 19.91 4.42
N ARG A 134 11.10 19.97 4.35
CA ARG A 134 11.83 20.39 3.14
C ARG A 134 12.60 19.27 2.45
N GLN A 135 12.86 18.16 3.14
CA GLN A 135 13.67 17.07 2.60
C GLN A 135 12.78 16.03 1.90
N PHE A 136 13.01 15.86 0.61
CA PHE A 136 12.31 14.90 -0.23
C PHE A 136 13.32 14.05 -0.99
N LEU A 137 13.09 12.74 -1.01
CA LEU A 137 13.85 11.78 -1.80
C LEU A 137 12.91 10.99 -2.72
N ASP A 138 13.42 10.57 -3.88
CA ASP A 138 12.71 9.57 -4.66
C ASP A 138 12.71 8.22 -3.94
N ASN A 139 11.80 7.33 -4.30
CA ASN A 139 11.62 6.04 -3.62
C ASN A 139 12.86 5.13 -3.64
N PHE A 140 13.75 5.21 -4.65
CA PHE A 140 14.98 4.44 -4.66
C PHE A 140 16.02 5.04 -3.72
N SER A 141 16.22 6.36 -3.79
CA SER A 141 17.12 7.09 -2.89
C SER A 141 16.72 6.95 -1.42
N LEU A 142 15.41 6.97 -1.14
CA LEU A 142 14.86 6.79 0.20
C LEU A 142 15.09 5.37 0.73
N LEU A 143 14.90 4.35 -0.11
CA LEU A 143 15.17 2.96 0.26
C LEU A 143 16.66 2.74 0.53
N GLU A 144 17.55 3.31 -0.29
CA GLU A 144 19.00 3.23 -0.08
C GLU A 144 19.44 3.97 1.19
N ALA A 145 18.85 5.14 1.49
CA ALA A 145 19.08 5.85 2.74
C ALA A 145 18.70 4.99 3.95
N ASN A 146 17.51 4.37 3.93
CA ASN A 146 17.07 3.46 4.98
C ASN A 146 17.99 2.25 5.14
N ARG A 147 18.45 1.67 4.02
CA ARG A 147 19.42 0.56 4.03
C ARG A 147 20.73 0.97 4.70
N ARG A 148 21.27 2.15 4.36
CA ARG A 148 22.51 2.67 4.97
C ARG A 148 22.34 2.95 6.46
N THR A 149 21.23 3.56 6.86
CA THR A 149 20.92 3.78 8.28
C THR A 149 20.86 2.45 9.05
N ALA A 150 20.23 1.43 8.48
CA ALA A 150 20.19 0.09 9.07
C ALA A 150 21.59 -0.53 9.22
N LEU A 151 22.48 -0.34 8.24
CA LEU A 151 23.86 -0.85 8.31
C LEU A 151 24.74 -0.06 9.29
N ASN A 152 24.53 1.24 9.45
CA ASN A 152 25.30 2.06 10.40
C ASN A 152 25.05 1.65 11.86
N GLY A 153 23.90 1.01 12.16
CA GLY A 153 23.61 0.39 13.45
C GLY A 153 24.26 -0.99 13.65
N VAL A 154 24.88 -1.56 12.61
CA VAL A 154 25.54 -2.86 12.66
C VAL A 154 27.06 -2.64 12.70
N LYS A 155 27.70 -3.11 13.79
CA LYS A 155 29.16 -3.13 13.88
C LYS A 155 29.71 -4.19 12.92
N PHE A 156 30.00 -3.78 11.69
CA PHE A 156 30.81 -4.58 10.78
C PHE A 156 32.30 -4.29 11.02
N PRO A 157 33.16 -5.31 11.08
CA PRO A 157 34.60 -5.09 11.15
C PRO A 157 35.07 -4.47 9.82
N ASN A 158 35.50 -3.20 9.90
CA ASN A 158 36.11 -2.38 8.86
C ASN A 158 35.18 -1.92 7.71
N GLN A 159 34.84 -0.62 7.70
CA GLN A 159 35.35 0.35 6.71
C GLN A 159 34.83 1.76 7.03
N GLY A 160 35.70 2.75 6.83
CA GLY A 160 35.51 4.12 7.30
C GLY A 160 34.92 5.11 6.28
N SER A 161 34.85 6.34 6.77
CA SER A 161 34.44 7.62 6.15
C SER A 161 32.91 7.81 6.03
N SER A 162 32.28 8.59 6.91
CA SER A 162 32.35 10.05 7.15
C SER A 162 31.59 10.85 6.10
N LEU A 163 30.33 11.18 6.43
CA LEU A 163 29.70 12.42 5.97
C LEU A 163 28.76 12.92 7.08
N ARG A 164 29.12 14.04 7.71
CA ARG A 164 28.36 14.70 8.77
C ARG A 164 27.22 15.52 8.15
N MET A 165 26.04 15.47 8.75
CA MET A 165 24.96 16.42 8.52
C MET A 165 24.39 16.83 9.89
N TYR A 166 24.19 18.13 10.04
CA TYR A 166 24.02 18.92 11.25
C TYR A 166 22.86 18.50 12.18
N ASP A 167 23.14 18.51 13.48
CA ASP A 167 22.18 18.30 14.58
C ASP A 167 21.35 19.58 14.85
N VAL A 168 20.05 19.42 15.09
CA VAL A 168 19.21 20.41 15.79
C VAL A 168 18.27 19.65 16.73
N GLU A 169 18.16 20.18 17.95
CA GLU A 169 17.62 19.56 19.17
C GLU A 169 16.07 19.57 19.26
N ASP A 170 15.60 18.72 20.19
CA ASP A 170 14.25 18.36 20.67
C ASP A 170 13.35 19.58 21.02
N ASP A 171 12.01 19.49 21.04
CA ASP A 171 11.22 19.40 22.30
C ASP A 171 9.77 18.84 22.10
N GLY A 172 9.40 17.75 22.81
CA GLY A 172 8.23 17.70 23.73
C GLY A 172 6.75 17.43 23.31
N GLU A 173 6.29 16.18 23.53
CA GLU A 173 5.07 15.69 24.27
C GLU A 173 3.56 15.77 23.83
N ASN A 174 2.93 14.55 23.79
CA ASN A 174 1.60 14.04 24.30
C ASN A 174 0.23 14.56 23.75
N SER A 175 -0.96 13.90 23.74
CA SER A 175 -1.52 12.57 24.17
C SER A 175 -2.97 12.36 23.61
N GLY A 176 -3.42 11.10 23.40
CA GLY A 176 -4.78 10.49 23.57
C GLY A 176 -6.06 11.04 22.85
N ALA A 177 -7.22 10.36 22.68
CA ALA A 177 -7.71 8.96 22.71
C ALA A 177 -9.23 8.91 22.32
N ILE A 178 -9.71 7.79 21.72
CA ILE A 178 -11.03 7.08 21.88
C ILE A 178 -12.37 7.52 21.16
N VAL A 179 -13.10 6.46 20.70
CA VAL A 179 -14.36 6.26 19.90
C VAL A 179 -15.68 6.34 20.73
N PRO A 180 -16.93 6.34 20.15
CA PRO A 180 -17.76 5.10 19.92
C PRO A 180 -18.81 5.14 18.74
N VAL A 181 -19.06 4.07 17.93
CA VAL A 181 -20.10 2.96 17.88
C VAL A 181 -21.59 3.41 18.04
N VAL A 182 -22.66 3.03 17.27
CA VAL A 182 -23.33 1.71 16.92
C VAL A 182 -24.39 1.90 15.79
N LEU A 183 -24.64 0.97 14.83
CA LEU A 183 -25.81 0.04 14.73
C LEU A 183 -25.74 -0.90 13.48
N ASN A 184 -26.50 -1.99 13.47
CA ASN A 184 -25.95 -3.35 13.52
C ASN A 184 -26.83 -4.40 12.77
N LYS A 185 -26.26 -5.61 12.55
CA LYS A 185 -26.89 -6.97 12.52
C LYS A 185 -27.09 -7.78 11.22
N ILE A 186 -27.49 -7.27 10.05
CA ILE A 186 -27.59 -8.15 8.84
C ILE A 186 -26.24 -8.27 8.09
N LYS A 187 -25.42 -7.21 8.16
CA LYS A 187 -24.10 -7.11 7.50
C LYS A 187 -22.97 -7.85 8.23
N LYS A 188 -23.20 -8.29 9.48
CA LYS A 188 -22.17 -8.86 10.36
C LYS A 188 -21.66 -10.22 9.88
N LYS A 189 -22.56 -11.12 9.46
CA LYS A 189 -22.19 -12.48 9.00
C LYS A 189 -21.36 -12.45 7.70
N LYS A 190 -21.61 -11.48 6.82
CA LYS A 190 -20.82 -11.23 5.60
C LYS A 190 -19.46 -10.58 5.94
N ARG A 191 -19.45 -9.59 6.86
CA ARG A 191 -18.24 -8.89 7.33
C ARG A 191 -17.24 -9.81 8.03
N GLU A 192 -17.70 -10.78 8.82
CA GLU A 192 -16.82 -11.73 9.51
C GLU A 192 -16.18 -12.75 8.55
N LYS A 193 -16.85 -13.12 7.46
CA LYS A 193 -16.26 -13.98 6.41
C LYS A 193 -15.12 -13.27 5.69
N ILE A 194 -15.36 -12.03 5.26
CA ILE A 194 -14.37 -11.18 4.59
C ILE A 194 -13.15 -10.96 5.49
N LYS A 195 -13.36 -10.60 6.78
CA LYS A 195 -12.26 -10.47 7.75
C LYS A 195 -11.46 -11.76 7.95
N ALA A 196 -12.12 -12.93 7.96
CA ALA A 196 -11.46 -14.21 8.16
C ALA A 196 -10.60 -14.62 6.96
N ALA A 197 -11.07 -14.39 5.73
CA ALA A 197 -10.28 -14.67 4.52
C ALA A 197 -9.10 -13.72 4.38
N LEU A 198 -9.28 -12.44 4.70
CA LEU A 198 -8.19 -11.46 4.73
C LEU A 198 -7.10 -11.82 5.73
N LYS A 199 -7.48 -12.23 6.95
CA LYS A 199 -6.52 -12.67 7.97
C LYS A 199 -5.80 -13.96 7.59
N SER A 200 -6.40 -14.78 6.73
CA SER A 200 -5.76 -15.98 6.17
C SER A 200 -4.74 -15.57 5.10
N PHE A 201 -5.13 -14.65 4.22
CA PHE A 201 -4.27 -14.13 3.14
C PHE A 201 -3.14 -13.22 3.63
N GLU A 202 -3.30 -12.52 4.76
CA GLU A 202 -2.24 -11.75 5.44
C GLU A 202 -1.20 -12.65 6.16
N LYS A 203 -1.57 -13.90 6.45
CA LYS A 203 -0.68 -14.91 7.07
C LYS A 203 0.02 -15.79 6.05
N ALA A 204 -0.28 -15.60 4.77
CA ALA A 204 0.37 -16.24 3.66
C ALA A 204 1.85 -15.83 3.61
N PRO A 205 2.81 -16.72 3.89
CA PRO A 205 4.21 -16.34 3.87
C PRO A 205 4.63 -15.91 2.46
N HIS A 206 5.44 -14.87 2.39
CA HIS A 206 6.15 -14.44 1.20
C HIS A 206 6.89 -15.65 0.60
N ALA A 207 6.34 -16.24 -0.47
CA ALA A 207 6.93 -17.39 -1.16
C ALA A 207 8.00 -16.98 -2.16
N GLY A 208 8.83 -16.04 -1.75
CA GLY A 208 10.13 -15.77 -2.31
C GLY A 208 11.00 -15.43 -1.11
N GLY A 209 11.82 -16.40 -0.67
CA GLY A 209 12.71 -16.21 0.47
C GLY A 209 13.52 -14.93 0.30
N ALA A 210 13.69 -14.20 1.41
CA ALA A 210 14.32 -12.88 1.54
C ALA A 210 13.42 -11.64 1.38
N VAL A 211 12.28 -11.61 2.08
CA VAL A 211 11.80 -10.36 2.72
C VAL A 211 11.22 -10.73 4.08
N GLU A 212 12.00 -10.51 5.15
CA GLU A 212 11.43 -10.48 6.50
C GLU A 212 10.42 -9.33 6.55
N THR A 213 9.14 -9.69 6.69
CA THR A 213 8.01 -8.84 7.08
C THR A 213 8.02 -7.42 6.48
N ILE A 214 7.40 -7.25 5.31
CA ILE A 214 6.90 -5.91 4.93
C ILE A 214 5.90 -5.52 6.03
N PRO A 215 6.03 -4.34 6.65
CA PRO A 215 5.13 -3.94 7.72
C PRO A 215 3.69 -3.98 7.22
N VAL A 216 2.94 -4.94 7.75
CA VAL A 216 1.49 -5.02 7.61
C VAL A 216 0.96 -3.65 7.99
N CYS A 217 0.02 -3.12 7.22
CA CYS A 217 -0.78 -1.96 7.61
C CYS A 217 -1.54 -2.32 8.90
N ARG A 218 -0.86 -2.23 10.06
CA ARG A 218 -1.43 -2.37 11.39
C ARG A 218 -1.94 -0.98 11.76
N ILE A 219 -3.22 -0.80 11.58
CA ILE A 219 -3.96 0.37 12.06
C ILE A 219 -4.68 -0.10 13.34
N GLN A 220 -4.31 0.50 14.47
CA GLN A 220 -5.07 0.40 15.73
C GLN A 220 -6.43 1.04 15.59
#